data_AF-A0A926T2C4-F1
#
_entry.id   AF-A0A926T2C4-F1
#
_cell.length_a   1.000
_cell.length_b   1.000
_cell.length_c   1.000
_cell.angle_alpha   90.00
_cell.angle_beta   90.00
_cell.angle_gamma   90.00
#
_symmetry.space_group_name_H-M   'P 1'
#
loop_
_entity.id
_entity.type
_entity.pdbx_description
1 polymer ?
#
loop_
_entity_poly.entity_id
_entity_poly.type
_entity_poly.pdbx_seq_one_letter_code
_entity_poly.pdbx_strand_id
1 'polypeptide(L)'
;MILFKNFTDENIDTINCLEEENELEKAVQRYSEAAEIISKHLSNSSDLLSKYPEISEVFKEVNIGLIEAKSRHNVKRQQREEREEEERQQRLRNEEQKRREEQAYWQSVKEERSKRGFSYGVPPIDNRCPVQFPIRATANIDESSARGIYYYEDERAVEVCWCFANPEEAKADNFRRPKKKPPKRQPR
;
A
#
# COMPACT_ATOMS: atom_id res chain seq x y z
N MET A 1 24.45 28.04 -40.24
CA MET A 1 23.93 28.66 -39.01
C MET A 1 22.60 28.00 -38.61
N ILE A 2 22.60 26.67 -38.42
CA ILE A 2 21.37 25.84 -38.25
C ILE A 2 21.30 25.19 -36.85
N LEU A 3 22.41 25.12 -36.12
CA LEU A 3 22.49 24.39 -34.84
C LEU A 3 21.83 25.12 -33.65
N PHE A 4 21.56 26.42 -33.74
CA PHE A 4 21.10 27.23 -32.60
C PHE A 4 19.67 27.75 -32.71
N LYS A 5 18.95 27.46 -33.79
CA LYS A 5 17.53 27.86 -33.93
C LYS A 5 16.58 27.20 -32.93
N ASN A 6 17.07 26.21 -32.19
CA ASN A 6 16.29 25.39 -31.29
C ASN A 6 16.44 25.80 -29.82
N PHE A 7 17.07 26.93 -29.50
CA PHE A 7 17.12 27.49 -28.14
C PHE A 7 16.70 28.95 -28.25
N THR A 8 15.47 29.22 -27.85
CA THR A 8 14.80 30.53 -27.81
C THR A 8 13.96 30.59 -26.53
N ASP A 9 13.48 31.76 -26.13
CA ASP A 9 12.60 31.94 -24.95
C ASP A 9 11.43 30.93 -24.87
N GLU A 10 10.86 30.51 -26.01
CA GLU A 10 9.82 29.46 -26.11
C GLU A 10 10.23 28.11 -25.48
N ASN A 11 11.53 27.81 -25.40
CA ASN A 11 12.05 26.58 -24.80
C ASN A 11 12.05 26.60 -23.25
N ILE A 12 12.28 27.77 -22.66
CA ILE A 12 12.29 27.94 -21.20
C ILE A 12 10.86 27.80 -20.69
N ASP A 13 9.89 28.42 -21.38
CA ASP A 13 8.47 28.22 -21.09
C ASP A 13 8.04 26.77 -21.28
N THR A 14 8.65 26.01 -22.20
CA THR A 14 8.36 24.57 -22.32
C THR A 14 8.87 23.78 -21.13
N ILE A 15 10.04 24.07 -20.56
CA ILE A 15 10.50 23.46 -19.29
C ILE A 15 9.49 23.76 -18.18
N ASN A 16 8.92 24.96 -18.21
CA ASN A 16 7.92 25.36 -17.22
C ASN A 16 6.63 24.53 -17.28
N CYS A 17 6.31 23.99 -18.46
CA CYS A 17 5.17 23.11 -18.69
C CYS A 17 5.47 21.61 -18.50
N LEU A 18 6.73 21.20 -18.29
CA LEU A 18 7.07 19.80 -18.05
C LEU A 18 6.71 19.40 -16.61
N GLU A 19 5.77 18.47 -16.48
CA GLU A 19 5.27 17.99 -15.18
C GLU A 19 5.84 16.63 -14.77
N GLU A 20 6.31 15.83 -15.74
CA GLU A 20 6.83 14.49 -15.53
C GLU A 20 8.34 14.48 -15.27
N GLU A 21 8.77 13.70 -14.27
CA GLU A 21 10.19 13.58 -13.87
C GLU A 21 11.08 13.10 -15.04
N ASN A 22 10.61 12.14 -15.85
CA ASN A 22 11.34 11.61 -17.00
C ASN A 22 11.51 12.65 -18.12
N GLU A 23 10.52 13.53 -18.31
CA GLU A 23 10.63 14.61 -19.29
C GLU A 23 11.63 15.68 -18.82
N LEU A 24 11.62 16.00 -17.52
CA LEU A 24 12.60 16.89 -16.91
C LEU A 24 14.02 16.31 -16.96
N GLU A 25 14.19 15.00 -16.75
CA GLU A 25 15.48 14.32 -16.87
C GLU A 25 16.05 14.44 -18.30
N LYS A 26 15.20 14.19 -19.31
CA LYS A 26 15.57 14.39 -20.73
C LYS A 26 15.92 15.84 -21.04
N ALA A 27 15.20 16.80 -20.45
CA ALA A 27 15.53 18.21 -20.60
C ALA A 27 16.91 18.53 -20.01
N VAL A 28 17.21 18.06 -18.79
CA VAL A 28 18.53 18.20 -18.16
C VAL A 28 19.63 17.64 -19.08
N GLN A 29 19.44 16.45 -19.65
CA GLN A 29 20.41 15.84 -20.57
C GLN A 29 20.64 16.72 -21.80
N ARG A 30 19.57 17.15 -22.50
CA ARG A 30 19.68 17.99 -23.70
C ARG A 30 20.40 19.31 -23.44
N TYR A 31 20.06 20.00 -22.34
CA TYR A 31 20.72 21.25 -21.97
C TYR A 31 22.18 21.03 -21.55
N SER A 32 22.50 19.91 -20.90
CA SER A 32 23.87 19.56 -20.54
C SER A 32 24.72 19.30 -21.79
N GLU A 33 24.21 18.53 -22.75
CA GLU A 33 24.89 18.27 -24.02
C GLU A 33 25.13 19.57 -24.81
N ALA A 34 24.13 20.45 -24.88
CA ALA A 34 24.27 21.75 -25.53
C ALA A 34 25.31 22.65 -24.83
N ALA A 35 25.29 22.69 -23.50
CA ALA A 35 26.27 23.46 -22.72
C ALA A 35 27.70 22.92 -22.93
N GLU A 36 27.88 21.61 -23.00
CA GLU A 36 29.17 20.97 -23.29
C GLU A 36 29.67 21.28 -24.71
N ILE A 37 28.81 21.22 -25.72
CA ILE A 37 29.17 21.58 -27.10
C ILE A 37 29.60 23.05 -27.17
N ILE A 38 28.80 23.95 -26.59
CA ILE A 38 29.09 25.38 -26.64
C ILE A 38 30.38 25.69 -25.87
N SER A 39 30.52 25.19 -24.65
CA SER A 39 31.74 25.38 -23.85
C SER A 39 32.98 24.84 -24.56
N LYS A 40 32.93 23.65 -25.18
CA LYS A 40 34.07 23.08 -25.91
C LYS A 40 34.54 23.96 -27.07
N HIS A 41 33.64 24.66 -27.74
CA HIS A 41 33.97 25.46 -28.92
C HIS A 41 34.20 26.96 -28.65
N LEU A 42 33.68 27.48 -27.53
CA LEU A 42 33.66 28.93 -27.24
C LEU A 42 34.34 29.33 -25.92
N SER A 43 34.73 28.38 -25.07
CA SER A 43 35.38 28.69 -23.77
C SER A 43 36.72 29.42 -23.88
N ASN A 44 37.44 29.26 -24.99
CA ASN A 44 38.78 29.82 -25.18
C ASN A 44 38.82 31.04 -26.11
N SER A 45 37.68 31.61 -26.47
CA SER A 45 37.60 32.63 -27.51
C SER A 45 36.63 33.76 -27.14
N SER A 46 37.01 34.58 -26.15
CA SER A 46 36.23 35.77 -25.78
C SER A 46 36.03 36.75 -26.96
N ASP A 47 36.98 36.78 -27.90
CA ASP A 47 36.88 37.54 -29.16
C ASP A 47 35.80 37.02 -30.12
N LEU A 48 35.42 35.75 -30.05
CA LEU A 48 34.32 35.20 -30.85
C LEU A 48 32.97 35.54 -30.23
N LEU A 49 32.89 35.53 -28.90
CA LEU A 49 31.66 35.92 -28.18
C LEU A 49 31.36 37.42 -28.33
N SER A 50 32.39 38.28 -28.43
CA SER A 50 32.20 39.70 -28.68
C SER A 50 31.84 40.03 -30.13
N LYS A 51 32.27 39.20 -31.10
CA LYS A 51 31.96 39.35 -32.53
C LYS A 51 30.60 38.80 -32.94
N TYR A 52 30.05 37.84 -32.18
CA TYR A 52 28.79 37.16 -32.49
C TYR A 52 27.87 37.16 -31.26
N PRO A 53 27.15 38.28 -31.02
CA PRO A 53 26.28 38.42 -29.86
C PRO A 53 25.19 37.35 -29.78
N GLU A 54 24.71 36.85 -30.92
CA GLU A 54 23.69 35.80 -31.00
C GLU A 54 24.18 34.48 -30.37
N ILE A 55 25.49 34.19 -30.47
CA ILE A 55 26.08 33.00 -29.84
C ILE A 55 26.19 33.19 -28.32
N SER A 56 26.47 34.40 -27.87
CA SER A 56 26.51 34.74 -26.45
C SER A 56 25.13 34.62 -25.79
N GLU A 57 24.09 35.07 -26.47
CA GLU A 57 22.69 34.94 -26.01
C GLU A 57 22.27 33.48 -25.90
N VAL A 58 22.51 32.69 -26.95
CA VAL A 58 22.20 31.25 -26.92
C VAL A 58 22.96 30.51 -25.81
N PHE A 59 24.21 30.87 -25.54
CA PHE A 59 24.94 30.27 -24.42
C PHE A 59 24.33 30.63 -23.05
N LYS A 60 23.86 31.87 -22.88
CA LYS A 60 23.16 32.28 -21.65
C LYS A 60 21.85 31.50 -21.49
N GLU A 61 21.06 31.40 -22.55
CA GLU A 61 19.78 30.66 -22.55
C GLU A 61 19.97 29.18 -22.23
N VAL A 62 20.98 28.53 -22.83
CA VAL A 62 21.29 27.12 -22.54
C VAL A 62 21.67 26.90 -21.07
N ASN A 63 22.45 27.82 -20.49
CA ASN A 63 22.82 27.72 -19.07
C ASN A 63 21.64 27.97 -18.14
N ILE A 64 20.77 28.94 -18.46
CA ILE A 64 19.54 29.21 -17.70
C ILE A 64 18.62 27.98 -17.75
N GLY A 65 18.36 27.44 -18.94
CA GLY A 65 17.54 26.25 -19.12
C GLY A 65 18.09 25.03 -18.39
N LEU A 66 19.42 24.84 -18.36
CA LEU A 66 20.05 23.77 -17.58
C LEU A 66 19.81 23.90 -16.08
N ILE A 67 19.94 25.13 -15.54
CA ILE A 67 19.73 25.41 -14.12
C ILE A 67 18.27 25.15 -13.75
N GLU A 68 17.33 25.64 -14.56
CA GLU A 68 15.89 25.48 -14.31
C GLU A 68 15.44 24.02 -14.41
N ALA A 69 15.88 23.31 -15.45
CA ALA A 69 15.57 21.89 -15.61
C ALA A 69 16.10 21.07 -14.43
N LYS A 70 17.34 21.34 -13.97
CA LYS A 70 17.91 20.67 -12.79
C LYS A 70 17.13 20.97 -11.52
N SER A 71 16.77 22.23 -11.31
CA SER A 71 16.00 22.66 -10.14
C SER A 71 14.65 21.92 -10.08
N ARG A 72 13.88 21.95 -11.18
CA ARG A 72 12.58 21.28 -11.27
C ARG A 72 12.68 19.76 -11.13
N HIS A 73 13.66 19.14 -11.78
CA HIS A 73 13.92 17.71 -11.65
C HIS A 73 14.21 17.33 -10.19
N ASN A 74 15.06 18.09 -9.49
CA ASN A 74 15.37 17.85 -8.09
C ASN A 74 14.14 17.99 -7.18
N VAL A 75 13.31 19.02 -7.39
CA VAL A 75 12.06 19.21 -6.64
C VAL A 75 11.12 18.03 -6.85
N LYS A 76 10.91 17.58 -8.10
CA LYS A 76 10.05 16.43 -8.41
C LYS A 76 10.56 15.14 -7.79
N ARG A 77 11.87 14.92 -7.84
CA ARG A 77 12.51 13.78 -7.20
C ARG A 77 12.32 13.79 -5.67
N GLN A 78 12.52 14.94 -5.03
CA GLN A 78 12.28 15.09 -3.59
C GLN A 78 10.81 14.82 -3.21
N GLN A 79 9.86 15.35 -3.97
CA GLN A 79 8.43 15.09 -3.76
C GLN A 79 8.07 13.61 -3.89
N ARG A 80 8.72 12.90 -4.80
CA ARG A 80 8.57 11.45 -4.93
C ARG A 80 9.14 10.71 -3.73
N GLU A 81 10.36 11.04 -3.31
CA GLU A 81 11.01 10.45 -2.15
C GLU A 81 10.18 10.67 -0.86
N GLU A 82 9.64 11.87 -0.66
CA GLU A 82 8.73 12.19 0.45
C GLU A 82 7.46 11.35 0.42
N ARG A 83 6.80 11.25 -0.74
CA ARG A 83 5.59 10.43 -0.89
C ARG A 83 5.86 8.95 -0.60
N GLU A 84 6.96 8.40 -1.10
CA GLU A 84 7.34 7.01 -0.87
C GLU A 84 7.62 6.74 0.62
N GLU A 85 8.22 7.70 1.34
CA GLU A 85 8.44 7.60 2.78
C GLU A 85 7.13 7.73 3.58
N GLU A 86 6.24 8.65 3.22
CA GLU A 86 4.91 8.77 3.84
C GLU A 86 4.09 7.48 3.69
N GLU A 87 4.09 6.88 2.48
CA GLU A 87 3.44 5.61 2.23
C GLU A 87 4.03 4.49 3.08
N ARG A 88 5.36 4.45 3.21
CA ARG A 88 6.06 3.47 4.06
C ARG A 88 5.66 3.61 5.52
N GLN A 89 5.67 4.84 6.05
CA GLN A 89 5.25 5.12 7.43
C GLN A 89 3.78 4.75 7.64
N GLN A 90 2.91 5.02 6.67
CA GLN A 90 1.51 4.66 6.75
C GLN A 90 1.30 3.13 6.80
N ARG A 91 2.06 2.36 6.00
CA ARG A 91 2.02 0.89 6.04
C ARG A 91 2.44 0.35 7.42
N LEU A 92 3.52 0.88 7.99
CA LEU A 92 3.98 0.50 9.33
C LEU A 92 2.93 0.79 10.41
N ARG A 93 2.30 1.98 10.38
CA ARG A 93 1.21 2.33 11.30
C ARG A 93 0.02 1.39 11.18
N ASN A 94 -0.39 1.06 9.95
CA ASN A 94 -1.50 0.15 9.69
C ASN A 94 -1.19 -1.28 10.16
N GLU A 95 0.04 -1.76 9.96
CA GLU A 95 0.49 -3.06 10.45
C GLU A 95 0.53 -3.11 11.98
N GLU A 96 1.03 -2.06 12.63
CA GLU A 96 1.04 -1.97 14.09
C GLU A 96 -0.38 -1.94 14.66
N GLN A 97 -1.29 -1.17 14.05
CA GLN A 97 -2.69 -1.14 14.44
C GLN A 97 -3.33 -2.53 14.33
N LYS A 98 -3.15 -3.23 13.20
CA LYS A 98 -3.64 -4.61 13.03
C LYS A 98 -3.10 -5.54 14.11
N ARG A 99 -1.80 -5.46 14.42
CA ARG A 99 -1.20 -6.26 15.49
C ARG A 99 -1.84 -5.97 16.87
N ARG A 100 -2.12 -4.69 17.17
CA ARG A 100 -2.79 -4.31 18.42
C ARG A 100 -4.23 -4.83 18.48
N GLU A 101 -4.97 -4.71 17.38
CA GLU A 101 -6.33 -5.23 17.26
C GLU A 101 -6.37 -6.76 17.41
N GLU A 102 -5.45 -7.48 16.75
CA GLU A 102 -5.29 -8.93 16.89
C GLU A 102 -4.95 -9.33 18.33
N GLN A 103 -4.02 -8.60 18.98
CA GLN A 103 -3.67 -8.85 20.38
C GLN A 103 -4.87 -8.61 21.31
N ALA A 104 -5.59 -7.51 21.12
CA ALA A 104 -6.79 -7.20 21.91
C ALA A 104 -7.88 -8.26 21.70
N TYR A 105 -8.10 -8.70 20.46
CA TYR A 105 -9.00 -9.80 20.16
C TYR A 105 -8.60 -11.06 20.93
N TRP A 106 -7.34 -11.51 20.84
CA TRP A 106 -6.90 -12.72 21.54
C TRP A 106 -6.94 -12.61 23.07
N GLN A 107 -6.72 -11.43 23.62
CA GLN A 107 -6.94 -11.16 25.05
C GLN A 107 -8.42 -11.36 25.42
N SER A 108 -9.34 -10.77 24.65
CA SER A 108 -10.78 -10.95 24.87
C SER A 108 -11.22 -12.41 24.75
N VAL A 109 -10.67 -13.16 23.77
CA VAL A 109 -10.93 -14.60 23.62
C VAL A 109 -10.48 -15.36 24.86
N LYS A 110 -9.30 -15.04 25.41
CA LYS A 110 -8.78 -15.69 26.61
C LYS A 110 -9.67 -15.44 27.83
N GLU A 111 -10.18 -14.22 27.97
CA GLU A 111 -11.11 -13.85 29.05
C GLU A 111 -12.45 -14.59 28.93
N GLU A 112 -13.05 -14.60 27.73
CA GLU A 112 -14.30 -15.32 27.46
C GLU A 112 -14.16 -16.84 27.65
N ARG A 113 -13.03 -17.41 27.22
CA ARG A 113 -12.68 -18.82 27.48
C ARG A 113 -12.62 -19.12 28.97
N SER A 114 -11.91 -18.30 29.73
CA SER A 114 -11.79 -18.46 31.18
C SER A 114 -13.16 -18.37 31.88
N LYS A 115 -13.95 -17.35 31.54
CA LYS A 115 -15.27 -17.09 32.12
C LYS A 115 -16.25 -18.24 31.94
N ARG A 116 -16.16 -18.94 30.80
CA ARG A 116 -17.07 -20.05 30.46
C ARG A 116 -16.41 -21.43 30.59
N GLY A 117 -15.17 -21.49 31.06
CA GLY A 117 -14.41 -22.72 31.21
C GLY A 117 -14.25 -23.48 29.88
N PHE A 118 -13.89 -22.78 28.81
CA PHE A 118 -13.51 -23.35 27.52
C PHE A 118 -12.00 -23.36 27.36
N SER A 119 -11.47 -24.37 26.69
CA SER A 119 -10.04 -24.51 26.38
C SER A 119 -9.72 -24.01 24.97
N TYR A 120 -10.61 -24.27 24.00
CA TYR A 120 -10.36 -24.09 22.57
C TYR A 120 -11.38 -23.19 21.86
N GLY A 121 -12.62 -23.11 22.35
CA GLY A 121 -13.66 -22.31 21.70
C GLY A 121 -13.29 -20.84 21.54
N VAL A 122 -13.54 -20.26 20.37
CA VAL A 122 -13.44 -18.81 20.13
C VAL A 122 -14.81 -18.23 19.84
N PRO A 123 -15.10 -16.98 20.24
CA PRO A 123 -16.33 -16.31 19.84
C PRO A 123 -16.37 -16.04 18.32
N PRO A 124 -17.56 -15.99 17.71
CA PRO A 124 -17.70 -15.54 16.33
C PRO A 124 -17.48 -14.02 16.21
N ILE A 125 -17.10 -13.57 15.02
CA ILE A 125 -16.98 -12.16 14.63
C ILE A 125 -18.15 -11.86 13.69
N ASP A 126 -19.02 -10.92 14.05
CA ASP A 126 -20.22 -10.56 13.28
C ASP A 126 -21.09 -11.78 12.87
N ASN A 127 -21.31 -12.69 13.83
CA ASN A 127 -22.02 -13.98 13.63
C ASN A 127 -21.37 -14.95 12.61
N ARG A 128 -20.11 -14.73 12.25
CA ARG A 128 -19.32 -15.63 11.41
C ARG A 128 -18.12 -16.16 12.17
N CYS A 129 -17.78 -17.42 11.93
CA CYS A 129 -16.56 -17.95 12.49
C CYS A 129 -15.33 -17.37 11.78
N PRO A 130 -14.25 -17.09 12.53
CA PRO A 130 -12.98 -16.77 11.91
C PRO A 130 -12.53 -17.92 11.00
N VAL A 131 -11.81 -17.60 9.92
CA VAL A 131 -11.41 -18.58 8.87
C VAL A 131 -10.63 -19.77 9.45
N GLN A 132 -9.82 -19.53 10.48
CA GLN A 132 -9.03 -20.56 11.16
C GLN A 132 -9.88 -21.48 12.06
N PHE A 133 -11.14 -21.13 12.32
CA PHE A 133 -12.06 -21.82 13.23
C PHE A 133 -13.39 -22.18 12.55
N PRO A 134 -13.38 -23.00 11.47
CA PRO A 134 -14.55 -23.18 10.61
C PRO A 134 -15.70 -23.96 11.24
N ILE A 135 -15.46 -24.69 12.34
CA ILE A 135 -16.50 -25.47 13.01
C ILE A 135 -17.40 -24.54 13.80
N ARG A 136 -18.69 -24.51 13.44
CA ARG A 136 -19.70 -23.62 14.03
C ARG A 136 -20.45 -24.33 15.13
N ALA A 137 -20.52 -23.75 16.33
CA ALA A 137 -21.21 -24.34 17.46
C ALA A 137 -22.30 -23.43 18.01
N THR A 138 -23.45 -24.02 18.31
CA THR A 138 -24.58 -23.36 18.97
C THR A 138 -24.41 -23.43 20.49
N ALA A 139 -24.89 -22.43 21.22
CA ALA A 139 -24.93 -22.50 22.68
C ALA A 139 -26.11 -23.35 23.18
N ASN A 140 -25.95 -23.89 24.40
CA ASN A 140 -26.98 -24.47 25.28
C ASN A 140 -27.93 -25.48 24.63
N ILE A 141 -27.68 -26.75 24.92
CA ILE A 141 -28.72 -27.78 24.89
C ILE A 141 -29.20 -27.91 26.34
N ASP A 142 -30.52 -27.86 26.58
CA ASP A 142 -31.11 -28.12 27.91
C ASP A 142 -30.83 -29.56 28.42
N GLU A 143 -30.28 -30.43 27.55
CA GLU A 143 -29.81 -31.77 27.91
C GLU A 143 -28.41 -31.70 28.54
N SER A 144 -28.36 -31.99 29.85
CA SER A 144 -27.21 -31.99 30.78
C SER A 144 -25.92 -32.71 30.34
N SER A 145 -25.87 -33.33 29.16
CA SER A 145 -24.72 -34.08 28.65
C SER A 145 -23.72 -33.25 27.85
N ALA A 146 -24.15 -32.21 27.13
CA ALA A 146 -23.30 -31.47 26.20
C ALA A 146 -23.60 -29.97 26.23
N ARG A 147 -22.56 -29.14 26.11
CA ARG A 147 -22.69 -27.67 26.13
C ARG A 147 -23.36 -27.11 24.87
N GLY A 148 -23.36 -27.87 23.79
CA GLY A 148 -23.87 -27.42 22.49
C GLY A 148 -23.73 -28.48 21.39
N ILE A 149 -24.21 -28.12 20.21
CA ILE A 149 -24.03 -28.90 18.97
C ILE A 149 -23.09 -28.13 18.05
N TYR A 150 -22.11 -28.83 17.48
CA TYR A 150 -21.26 -28.27 16.43
C TYR A 150 -21.64 -28.79 15.04
N TYR A 151 -21.39 -27.97 14.02
CA TYR A 151 -21.70 -28.20 12.61
C TYR A 151 -20.50 -27.83 11.75
N TYR A 152 -20.35 -28.52 10.62
CA TYR A 152 -19.45 -28.06 9.57
C TYR A 152 -20.06 -26.88 8.81
N GLU A 153 -19.20 -26.15 8.10
CA GLU A 153 -19.56 -24.91 7.42
C GLU A 153 -20.70 -25.08 6.37
N ASP A 154 -20.73 -26.24 5.72
CA ASP A 154 -21.64 -26.61 4.63
C ASP A 154 -22.93 -27.30 5.07
N GLU A 155 -23.07 -27.62 6.36
CA GLU A 155 -24.15 -28.48 6.85
C GLU A 155 -25.44 -27.72 7.12
N ARG A 156 -25.40 -26.65 7.92
CA ARG A 156 -26.61 -25.92 8.36
C ARG A 156 -26.28 -24.47 8.69
N ALA A 157 -27.18 -23.56 8.32
CA ALA A 157 -27.19 -22.20 8.85
C ALA A 157 -27.75 -22.25 10.29
N VAL A 158 -26.91 -21.91 11.26
CA VAL A 158 -27.25 -21.87 12.68
C VAL A 158 -26.75 -20.55 13.28
N GLU A 159 -27.39 -20.10 14.34
CA GLU A 159 -26.84 -19.06 15.18
C GLU A 159 -25.54 -19.58 15.81
N VAL A 160 -24.42 -18.96 15.45
CA VAL A 160 -23.11 -19.37 15.92
C VAL A 160 -22.84 -18.66 17.23
N CYS A 161 -22.54 -19.43 18.27
CA CYS A 161 -22.15 -18.89 19.57
C CYS A 161 -20.66 -19.14 19.86
N TRP A 162 -20.10 -20.20 19.29
CA TRP A 162 -18.70 -20.60 19.43
C TRP A 162 -18.15 -21.19 18.13
N CYS A 163 -16.85 -21.08 17.96
CA CYS A 163 -16.12 -21.56 16.81
C CYS A 163 -14.92 -22.41 17.24
N PHE A 164 -14.60 -23.45 16.48
CA PHE A 164 -13.49 -24.38 16.77
C PHE A 164 -12.66 -24.64 15.51
N ALA A 165 -11.35 -24.91 15.67
CA ALA A 165 -10.49 -25.21 14.52
C ALA A 165 -10.85 -26.55 13.91
N ASN A 166 -11.19 -27.52 14.75
CA ASN A 166 -11.51 -28.88 14.34
C ASN A 166 -12.52 -29.55 15.28
N PRO A 167 -13.09 -30.71 14.89
CA PRO A 167 -14.04 -31.46 15.71
C PRO A 167 -13.49 -31.98 17.03
N GLU A 168 -12.17 -32.18 17.15
CA GLU A 168 -11.53 -32.73 18.35
C GLU A 168 -11.54 -31.68 19.47
N GLU A 169 -11.20 -30.43 19.13
CA GLU A 169 -11.31 -29.27 20.02
C GLU A 169 -12.74 -29.03 20.49
N ALA A 170 -13.72 -29.12 19.57
CA ALA A 170 -15.13 -28.97 19.92
C ALA A 170 -15.58 -30.04 20.93
N LYS A 171 -15.17 -31.30 20.74
CA LYS A 171 -15.47 -32.40 21.67
C LYS A 171 -14.76 -32.23 23.01
N ALA A 172 -13.51 -31.74 23.02
CA ALA A 172 -12.78 -31.47 24.25
C ALA A 172 -13.49 -30.42 25.12
N ASP A 173 -14.11 -29.43 24.49
CA ASP A 173 -14.96 -28.42 25.15
C ASP A 173 -16.42 -28.88 25.35
N ASN A 174 -16.70 -30.19 25.26
CA ASN A 174 -17.99 -30.85 25.46
C ASN A 174 -19.11 -30.42 24.48
N PHE A 175 -18.76 -30.16 23.22
CA PHE A 175 -19.71 -30.04 22.12
C PHE A 175 -19.85 -31.34 21.36
N ARG A 176 -21.10 -31.69 21.02
CA ARG A 176 -21.40 -32.94 20.30
C ARG A 176 -21.75 -32.68 18.84
N ARG A 177 -21.48 -33.68 17.99
CA ARG A 177 -22.00 -33.71 16.62
C ARG A 177 -23.49 -34.11 16.67
N PRO A 178 -24.37 -33.58 15.80
CA PRO A 178 -25.73 -34.08 15.70
C PRO A 178 -25.74 -35.55 15.27
N LYS A 179 -26.65 -36.35 15.85
CA LYS A 179 -26.77 -37.81 15.57
C LYS A 179 -27.12 -38.14 14.11
N LYS A 180 -27.75 -37.20 13.41
CA LYS A 180 -28.08 -37.28 11.99
C LYS A 180 -27.60 -36.01 11.30
N LYS A 181 -27.10 -36.12 10.06
CA LYS A 181 -26.74 -34.95 9.25
C LYS A 181 -28.00 -34.07 9.10
N PRO A 182 -27.98 -32.81 9.58
CA PRO A 182 -29.16 -31.96 9.52
C PRO A 182 -29.48 -31.57 8.06
N PRO A 183 -30.75 -31.29 7.74
CA PRO A 183 -31.09 -30.70 6.45
C PRO A 183 -30.48 -29.31 6.32
N LYS A 184 -30.05 -28.94 5.10
CA LYS A 184 -29.39 -27.64 4.82
C LYS A 184 -30.25 -26.42 5.18
N ARG A 185 -31.57 -26.57 5.25
CA ARG A 185 -32.54 -25.52 5.61
C ARG A 185 -33.44 -26.01 6.74
N GLN A 186 -33.79 -25.12 7.66
CA GLN A 186 -34.84 -25.43 8.64
C GLN A 186 -36.18 -25.55 7.90
N PRO A 187 -37.05 -26.51 8.24
CA PRO A 187 -38.45 -26.43 7.86
C PRO A 187 -38.99 -25.10 8.41
N ARG A 188 -39.67 -24.32 7.57
CA ARG A 188 -40.38 -23.11 8.00
C ARG A 188 -41.55 -23.49 8.90
#